data_AF-A0A514WCJ9-F1
#
_entry.id   AF-A0A514WCJ9-F1
#
_cell.length_a   1.000
_cell.length_b   1.000
_cell.length_c   1.000
_cell.angle_alpha   90.00
_cell.angle_beta   90.00
_cell.angle_gamma   90.00
#
_symmetry.space_group_name_H-M   'P 1'
#
loop_
_entity.id
_entity.type
_entity.pdbx_description
1 polymer ?
#
loop_
_entity_poly.entity_id
_entity_poly.type
_entity_poly.pdbx_seq_one_letter_code
_entity_poly.pdbx_strand_id
1 'polypeptide(L)'
;MSKASRRSALLQPSSLFLLTLAAVSGLVIAWLAIERVQTATPAAEIAVPQDTSLRFAALPQSARSALLDIEVSAARTATRLDDKHEDRALAAAQLATLAGSVDGLGEGVPAPMRETIAAGIARARDAAAQGETEEAARILNDLSTRMAAARSA
;
A
#
# COMPACT_ATOMS: atom_id res chain seq x y z
N MET A 1 68.55 20.22 25.07
CA MET A 1 68.01 19.29 26.09
C MET A 1 66.50 19.24 25.93
N SER A 2 65.95 18.02 25.74
CA SER A 2 64.61 17.50 26.12
C SER A 2 63.35 18.38 25.93
N LYS A 3 62.19 17.91 25.46
CA LYS A 3 61.65 16.57 25.13
C LYS A 3 60.30 16.82 24.43
N ALA A 4 59.92 15.90 23.56
CA ALA A 4 58.62 15.82 22.88
C ALA A 4 57.42 15.54 23.81
N SER A 5 56.22 16.00 23.45
CA SER A 5 54.96 15.22 23.38
C SER A 5 53.74 16.14 23.31
N ARG A 6 53.01 16.14 22.18
CA ARG A 6 51.81 15.32 21.91
C ARG A 6 50.60 15.70 22.80
N ARG A 7 49.57 16.30 22.19
CA ARG A 7 48.32 15.61 21.80
C ARG A 7 47.19 16.61 21.59
N SER A 8 46.60 16.50 20.41
CA SER A 8 45.23 16.82 20.07
C SER A 8 44.29 16.77 21.28
N ALA A 9 43.69 17.90 21.62
CA ALA A 9 42.38 17.94 22.24
C ALA A 9 41.42 18.56 21.23
N LEU A 10 41.25 17.85 20.10
CA LEU A 10 39.96 17.88 19.43
C LEU A 10 38.93 17.65 20.54
N LEU A 11 37.96 18.56 20.66
CA LEU A 11 36.75 18.29 21.40
C LEU A 11 36.28 16.91 20.96
N GLN A 12 36.48 15.91 21.81
CA GLN A 12 35.84 14.62 21.68
C GLN A 12 34.39 14.90 22.05
N PRO A 13 33.43 14.95 21.11
CA PRO A 13 32.06 14.65 21.48
C PRO A 13 32.12 13.27 22.13
N SER A 14 31.81 13.32 23.42
CA SER A 14 32.13 12.32 24.42
C SER A 14 31.60 10.97 23.95
N SER A 15 32.43 9.93 24.00
CA SER A 15 32.06 8.54 23.69
C SER A 15 30.86 8.05 24.52
N LEU A 16 30.57 8.70 25.64
CA LEU A 16 29.33 8.52 26.41
C LEU A 16 28.07 8.85 25.60
N PHE A 17 28.11 9.86 24.73
CA PHE A 17 26.97 10.24 23.89
C PHE A 17 26.70 9.20 22.79
N LEU A 18 27.77 8.63 22.20
CA LEU A 18 27.65 7.53 21.23
C LEU A 18 27.23 6.22 21.90
N LEU A 19 27.63 5.97 23.15
CA LEU A 19 27.17 4.81 23.90
C LEU A 19 25.70 4.92 24.33
N THR A 20 25.22 6.10 24.71
CA THR A 20 23.78 6.30 24.97
C THR A 20 22.95 6.24 23.70
N LEU A 21 23.44 6.77 22.57
CA LEU A 21 22.71 6.66 21.30
C LEU A 21 22.68 5.20 20.81
N ALA A 22 23.75 4.42 21.01
CA ALA A 22 23.76 2.99 20.70
C ALA A 22 22.90 2.15 21.67
N ALA A 23 22.82 2.52 22.95
CA ALA A 23 21.97 1.81 23.92
C ALA A 23 20.47 2.06 23.68
N VAL A 24 20.08 3.27 23.26
CA VAL A 24 18.69 3.55 22.85
C VAL A 24 18.39 2.93 21.47
N SER A 25 19.38 2.83 20.58
CA SER A 25 19.18 2.19 19.26
C SER A 25 19.13 0.65 19.34
N GLY A 26 19.75 0.03 20.35
CA GLY A 26 19.69 -1.42 20.56
C GLY A 26 18.34 -1.94 21.02
N LEU A 27 17.58 -1.14 21.78
CA LEU A 27 16.28 -1.57 22.31
C LEU A 27 15.15 -1.53 21.27
N VAL A 28 15.25 -0.64 20.27
CA VAL A 28 14.24 -0.56 19.19
C VAL A 28 14.42 -1.68 18.16
N ILE A 29 15.67 -2.11 17.90
CA ILE A 29 15.93 -3.18 16.92
C ILE A 29 15.60 -4.57 17.50
N ALA A 30 15.72 -4.76 18.82
CA ALA A 30 15.31 -6.02 19.46
C ALA A 30 13.78 -6.21 19.47
N TRP A 31 13.00 -5.13 19.48
CA TRP A 31 11.54 -5.22 19.39
C TRP A 31 11.06 -5.62 17.98
N LEU A 32 11.76 -5.16 16.93
CA LEU A 32 11.44 -5.50 15.54
C LEU A 32 11.81 -6.93 15.13
N ALA A 33 12.61 -7.65 15.94
CA ALA A 33 13.02 -9.03 15.65
C ALA A 33 12.14 -10.10 16.34
N ILE A 34 11.47 -9.77 17.45
CA ILE A 34 10.63 -10.72 18.21
C ILE A 34 9.25 -10.91 17.57
N GLU A 35 8.76 -9.97 16.75
CA GLU A 35 7.50 -10.16 16.01
C GLU A 35 7.61 -11.17 14.86
N ARG A 36 8.81 -11.66 14.52
CA ARG A 36 8.98 -12.72 13.51
C ARG A 36 8.79 -14.15 14.05
N VAL A 37 8.45 -14.30 15.33
CA VAL A 37 8.24 -15.62 15.95
C VAL A 37 6.89 -15.67 16.66
N GLN A 38 5.86 -16.12 15.93
CA GLN A 38 4.73 -16.88 16.48
C GLN A 38 3.74 -16.16 17.42
N THR A 39 3.12 -15.11 16.91
CA THR A 39 1.67 -15.17 16.76
C THR A 39 1.42 -15.00 15.26
N ALA A 40 1.11 -16.00 14.43
CA ALA A 40 -0.04 -16.89 14.56
C ALA A 40 -1.31 -16.20 15.11
N THR A 41 -1.34 -14.87 15.13
CA THR A 41 -2.54 -14.15 14.77
C THR A 41 -2.62 -14.41 13.27
N PRO A 42 -3.66 -15.08 12.75
CA PRO A 42 -3.85 -15.04 11.31
C PRO A 42 -3.72 -13.58 10.94
N ALA A 43 -3.03 -13.30 9.84
CA ALA A 43 -3.22 -12.03 9.18
C ALA A 43 -4.71 -11.71 9.37
N ALA A 44 -5.03 -10.52 9.86
CA ALA A 44 -6.20 -9.90 9.30
C ALA A 44 -5.87 -9.75 7.81
N GLU A 45 -5.88 -10.87 7.07
CA GLU A 45 -6.81 -11.10 5.99
C GLU A 45 -7.97 -10.20 6.34
N ILE A 46 -7.84 -8.96 5.87
CA ILE A 46 -8.97 -8.15 5.51
C ILE A 46 -9.67 -9.12 4.57
N ALA A 47 -10.53 -9.95 5.18
CA ALA A 47 -11.32 -10.94 4.51
C ALA A 47 -12.21 -10.05 3.68
N VAL A 48 -11.73 -9.72 2.48
CA VAL A 48 -12.54 -9.13 1.45
C VAL A 48 -13.70 -10.09 1.40
N PRO A 49 -14.91 -9.69 1.84
CA PRO A 49 -16.00 -10.63 1.99
C PRO A 49 -16.19 -11.29 0.63
N GLN A 50 -15.74 -12.55 0.53
CA GLN A 50 -15.69 -13.30 -0.74
C GLN A 50 -17.10 -13.55 -1.29
N ASP A 51 -18.10 -13.36 -0.43
CA ASP A 51 -19.53 -13.53 -0.70
C ASP A 51 -20.29 -12.22 -0.96
N THR A 52 -19.61 -11.07 -1.02
CA THR A 52 -20.32 -9.89 -1.54
C THR A 52 -20.46 -10.06 -3.04
N SER A 53 -21.57 -10.68 -3.45
CA SER A 53 -22.00 -10.74 -4.84
C SER A 53 -22.13 -9.31 -5.36
N LEU A 54 -21.06 -8.81 -5.94
CA LEU A 54 -21.03 -7.55 -6.64
C LEU A 54 -22.00 -7.71 -7.81
N ARG A 55 -23.24 -7.22 -7.70
CA ARG A 55 -24.23 -7.29 -8.79
C ARG A 55 -24.49 -5.90 -9.30
N PHE A 56 -23.92 -5.58 -10.47
CA PHE A 56 -24.01 -4.23 -11.01
C PHE A 56 -25.32 -3.98 -11.75
N ALA A 57 -26.02 -5.04 -12.19
CA ALA A 57 -27.25 -4.92 -12.98
C ALA A 57 -28.39 -4.19 -12.26
N ALA A 58 -28.44 -4.27 -10.92
CA ALA A 58 -29.46 -3.62 -10.08
C ALA A 58 -29.11 -2.18 -9.68
N LEU A 59 -27.94 -1.66 -10.07
CA LEU A 59 -27.47 -0.34 -9.67
C LEU A 59 -28.02 0.77 -10.59
N PRO A 60 -28.21 1.99 -10.07
CA PRO A 60 -28.54 3.14 -10.90
C PRO A 60 -27.46 3.39 -11.96
N GLN A 61 -27.85 3.97 -13.11
CA GLN A 61 -26.94 4.18 -14.24
C GLN A 61 -25.66 4.95 -13.87
N SER A 62 -25.78 5.96 -13.01
CA SER A 62 -24.64 6.76 -12.52
C SER A 62 -23.65 5.95 -11.67
N ALA A 63 -24.15 5.03 -10.84
CA ALA A 63 -23.29 4.12 -10.08
C ALA A 63 -22.57 3.15 -11.01
N ARG A 64 -23.27 2.60 -12.02
CA ARG A 64 -22.66 1.72 -13.02
C ARG A 64 -21.56 2.41 -13.81
N SER A 65 -21.76 3.67 -14.23
CA SER A 65 -20.72 4.41 -14.95
C SER A 65 -19.51 4.69 -14.07
N ALA A 66 -19.71 5.12 -12.81
CA ALA A 66 -18.60 5.36 -11.89
C ALA A 66 -17.79 4.10 -11.61
N LEU A 67 -18.45 2.95 -11.44
CA LEU A 67 -17.78 1.66 -11.27
C LEU A 67 -17.04 1.23 -12.54
N LEU A 68 -17.59 1.49 -13.73
CA LEU A 68 -16.90 1.22 -14.99
C LEU A 68 -15.65 2.08 -15.15
N ASP A 69 -15.72 3.35 -14.80
CA ASP A 69 -14.58 4.26 -14.85
C ASP A 69 -13.47 3.80 -13.90
N ILE A 70 -13.83 3.30 -12.72
CA ILE A 70 -12.91 2.69 -11.76
C ILE A 70 -12.30 1.40 -12.32
N GLU A 71 -13.10 0.50 -12.90
CA GLU A 71 -12.63 -0.75 -13.55
C GLU A 71 -11.58 -0.44 -14.62
N VAL A 72 -11.90 0.44 -15.57
CA VAL A 72 -11.00 0.79 -16.68
C VAL A 72 -9.73 1.50 -16.16
N SER A 73 -9.88 2.37 -15.17
CA SER A 73 -8.74 3.06 -14.56
C SER A 73 -7.83 2.10 -13.80
N ALA A 74 -8.39 1.13 -13.08
CA ALA A 74 -7.65 0.10 -12.37
C ALA A 74 -6.85 -0.77 -13.34
N ALA A 75 -7.48 -1.28 -14.41
CA ALA A 75 -6.82 -2.07 -15.44
C ALA A 75 -5.67 -1.31 -16.12
N ARG A 76 -5.89 -0.04 -16.51
CA ARG A 76 -4.84 0.80 -17.11
C ARG A 76 -3.67 1.03 -16.14
N THR A 77 -3.98 1.25 -14.86
CA THR A 77 -2.96 1.45 -13.83
C THR A 77 -2.17 0.17 -13.57
N ALA A 78 -2.83 -1.00 -13.63
CA ALA A 78 -2.19 -2.30 -13.53
C ALA A 78 -1.17 -2.52 -14.67
N THR A 79 -1.56 -2.27 -15.92
CA THR A 79 -0.63 -2.40 -17.07
C THR A 79 0.60 -1.51 -16.92
N ARG A 80 0.43 -0.28 -16.42
CA ARG A 80 1.55 0.65 -16.20
C ARG A 80 2.48 0.23 -15.07
N LEU A 81 1.96 -0.43 -14.04
CA LEU A 81 2.76 -0.95 -12.94
C LEU A 81 3.54 -2.22 -13.33
N ASP A 82 3.03 -2.98 -14.29
CA ASP A 82 3.63 -4.22 -14.79
C ASP A 82 4.76 -4.00 -15.80
N ASP A 83 4.68 -2.95 -16.64
CA ASP A 83 5.58 -2.72 -17.80
C ASP A 83 6.99 -2.15 -17.45
N LYS A 84 7.48 -2.49 -16.26
CA LYS A 84 8.83 -2.29 -15.66
C LYS A 84 9.53 -0.91 -15.69
N HIS A 85 9.29 0.08 -16.57
CA HIS A 85 10.00 1.38 -16.49
C HIS A 85 9.25 2.63 -17.01
N GLU A 86 9.69 3.78 -16.47
CA GLU A 86 9.32 5.20 -16.69
C GLU A 86 8.06 5.75 -16.00
N ASP A 87 6.95 5.02 -15.91
CA ASP A 87 5.67 5.62 -15.45
C ASP A 87 5.31 5.39 -13.97
N ARG A 88 6.22 4.94 -13.10
CA ARG A 88 5.88 4.62 -11.69
C ARG A 88 5.30 5.80 -10.91
N ALA A 89 5.87 6.99 -11.08
CA ALA A 89 5.35 8.20 -10.43
C ALA A 89 3.94 8.54 -10.94
N LEU A 90 3.70 8.32 -12.23
CA LEU A 90 2.40 8.52 -12.85
C LEU A 90 1.39 7.45 -12.39
N ALA A 91 1.81 6.20 -12.27
CA ALA A 91 1.00 5.11 -11.72
C ALA A 91 0.63 5.36 -10.25
N ALA A 92 1.56 5.90 -9.43
CA ALA A 92 1.27 6.31 -8.06
C ALA A 92 0.24 7.45 -7.99
N ALA A 93 0.35 8.46 -8.87
CA ALA A 93 -0.64 9.53 -8.98
C ALA A 93 -2.02 8.99 -9.44
N GLN A 94 -2.03 7.98 -10.30
CA GLN A 94 -3.26 7.31 -10.72
C GLN A 94 -3.88 6.47 -9.62
N LEU A 95 -3.08 5.77 -8.81
CA LEU A 95 -3.56 5.07 -7.62
C LEU A 95 -4.22 6.04 -6.61
N ALA A 96 -3.63 7.23 -6.42
CA ALA A 96 -4.23 8.27 -5.58
C ALA A 96 -5.56 8.79 -6.17
N THR A 97 -5.60 9.01 -7.49
CA THR A 97 -6.84 9.38 -8.19
C THR A 97 -7.91 8.28 -8.06
N LEU A 98 -7.52 7.01 -8.22
CA LEU A 98 -8.40 5.85 -8.06
C LEU A 98 -8.99 5.79 -6.66
N ALA A 99 -8.18 5.99 -5.62
CA ALA A 99 -8.67 6.05 -4.25
C ALA A 99 -9.72 7.17 -4.09
N GLY A 100 -9.44 8.37 -4.61
CA GLY A 100 -10.41 9.48 -4.60
C GLY A 100 -11.69 9.20 -5.37
N SER A 101 -11.62 8.49 -6.51
CA SER A 101 -12.80 8.07 -7.27
C SER A 101 -13.68 7.08 -6.49
N VAL A 102 -13.06 6.21 -5.70
CA VAL A 102 -13.78 5.27 -4.82
C VAL A 102 -14.42 5.99 -3.65
N ASP A 103 -13.71 6.93 -3.02
CA ASP A 103 -14.26 7.76 -1.94
C ASP A 103 -15.44 8.63 -2.43
N GLY A 104 -15.43 9.00 -3.71
CA GLY A 104 -16.51 9.72 -4.39
C GLY A 104 -17.72 8.86 -4.78
N LEU A 105 -17.70 7.54 -4.55
CA LEU A 105 -18.85 6.67 -4.82
C LEU A 105 -20.00 7.02 -3.87
N GLY A 106 -21.09 7.55 -4.42
CA GLY A 106 -22.27 7.90 -3.64
C GLY A 106 -23.08 6.70 -3.15
N GLU A 107 -24.18 6.98 -2.44
CA GLU A 107 -25.09 5.97 -1.86
C GLU A 107 -25.78 5.06 -2.89
N GLY A 108 -25.67 5.36 -4.18
CA GLY A 108 -26.11 4.47 -5.26
C GLY A 108 -25.28 3.19 -5.41
N VAL A 109 -24.12 3.09 -4.76
CA VAL A 109 -23.30 1.88 -4.69
C VAL A 109 -23.42 1.28 -3.28
N PRO A 110 -23.76 0.00 -3.10
CA PRO A 110 -23.85 -0.61 -1.77
C PRO A 110 -22.56 -0.47 -0.95
N ALA A 111 -22.66 -0.17 0.34
CA ALA A 111 -21.49 0.02 1.21
C ALA A 111 -20.49 -1.15 1.17
N PRO A 112 -20.91 -2.45 1.23
CA PRO A 112 -19.97 -3.57 1.15
C PRO A 112 -19.17 -3.62 -0.17
N MET A 113 -19.78 -3.14 -1.27
CA MET A 113 -19.12 -3.03 -2.56
C MET A 113 -18.10 -1.88 -2.57
N ARG A 114 -18.45 -0.71 -2.03
CA ARG A 114 -17.52 0.42 -1.89
C ARG A 114 -16.32 0.02 -1.04
N GLU A 115 -16.56 -0.63 0.09
CA GLU A 115 -15.51 -1.11 1.01
C GLU A 115 -14.58 -2.14 0.34
N THR A 116 -15.14 -3.09 -0.41
CA THR A 116 -14.34 -4.10 -1.14
C THR A 116 -13.42 -3.44 -2.17
N ILE A 117 -13.94 -2.50 -2.94
CA ILE A 117 -13.18 -1.78 -3.97
C ILE A 117 -12.11 -0.89 -3.31
N ALA A 118 -12.48 -0.16 -2.25
CA ALA A 118 -11.57 0.69 -1.49
C ALA A 118 -10.42 -0.12 -0.88
N ALA A 119 -10.72 -1.27 -0.26
CA ALA A 119 -9.73 -2.16 0.32
C ALA A 119 -8.78 -2.75 -0.74
N GLY A 120 -9.30 -3.07 -1.94
CA GLY A 120 -8.46 -3.50 -3.07
C GLY A 120 -7.47 -2.42 -3.51
N ILE A 121 -7.96 -1.20 -3.72
CA ILE A 121 -7.12 -0.07 -4.17
C ILE A 121 -6.13 0.37 -3.08
N ALA A 122 -6.54 0.37 -1.80
CA ALA A 122 -5.64 0.65 -0.69
C ALA A 122 -4.48 -0.36 -0.63
N ARG A 123 -4.77 -1.66 -0.74
CA ARG A 123 -3.72 -2.70 -0.78
C ARG A 123 -2.79 -2.53 -1.98
N ALA A 124 -3.32 -2.23 -3.17
CA ALA A 124 -2.49 -1.94 -4.34
C ALA A 124 -1.60 -0.71 -4.13
N ARG A 125 -2.12 0.34 -3.48
CA ARG A 125 -1.35 1.54 -3.13
C ARG A 125 -0.23 1.24 -2.14
N ASP A 126 -0.52 0.44 -1.12
CA ASP A 126 0.46 0.08 -0.10
C ASP A 126 1.57 -0.80 -0.68
N ALA A 127 1.24 -1.76 -1.55
CA ALA A 127 2.21 -2.56 -2.30
C ALA A 127 3.09 -1.66 -3.21
N ALA A 128 2.48 -0.74 -3.96
CA ALA A 128 3.22 0.19 -4.82
C ALA A 128 4.14 1.12 -4.01
N ALA A 129 3.71 1.59 -2.84
CA ALA A 129 4.50 2.42 -1.94
C ALA A 129 5.72 1.67 -1.36
N GLN A 130 5.61 0.35 -1.21
CA GLN A 130 6.71 -0.54 -0.81
C GLN A 130 7.64 -0.91 -1.98
N GLY A 131 7.34 -0.44 -3.19
CA GLY A 131 8.09 -0.79 -4.42
C GLY A 131 7.68 -2.13 -5.04
N GLU A 132 6.66 -2.79 -4.50
CA GLU A 132 6.11 -4.06 -5.00
C GLU A 132 5.12 -3.81 -6.15
N THR A 133 5.61 -3.24 -7.26
CA THR A 133 4.75 -2.81 -8.37
C THR A 133 4.04 -3.98 -9.07
N GLU A 134 4.68 -5.15 -9.12
CA GLU A 134 4.10 -6.37 -9.69
C GLU A 134 2.96 -6.94 -8.82
N GLU A 135 3.07 -6.83 -7.49
CA GLU A 135 1.98 -7.16 -6.57
C GLU A 135 0.82 -6.16 -6.71
N ALA A 136 1.12 -4.86 -6.74
CA ALA A 136 0.13 -3.82 -6.97
C ALA A 136 -0.63 -4.02 -8.29
N ALA A 137 0.08 -4.35 -9.37
CA ALA A 137 -0.51 -4.68 -10.67
C ALA A 137 -1.43 -5.90 -10.58
N ARG A 138 -0.99 -6.98 -9.91
CA ARG A 138 -1.80 -8.19 -9.69
C ARG A 138 -3.08 -7.88 -8.93
N ILE A 139 -3.01 -7.11 -7.84
CA ILE A 139 -4.18 -6.72 -7.05
C ILE A 139 -5.19 -5.93 -7.90
N LEU A 140 -4.72 -4.96 -8.70
CA LEU A 140 -5.60 -4.16 -9.56
C LEU A 140 -6.24 -4.99 -10.69
N ASN A 141 -5.49 -5.93 -11.29
CA ASN A 141 -6.02 -6.84 -12.30
C ASN A 141 -7.09 -7.78 -11.74
N ASP A 142 -6.86 -8.34 -10.55
CA ASP A 142 -7.85 -9.17 -9.86
C ASP A 142 -9.11 -8.36 -9.52
N LEU A 143 -8.95 -7.15 -8.99
CA LEU A 143 -10.08 -6.23 -8.74
C LEU A 143 -10.87 -5.94 -10.02
N SER A 144 -10.19 -5.56 -11.11
CA SER A 144 -10.83 -5.30 -12.41
C SER A 144 -11.57 -6.54 -12.93
N THR A 145 -11.00 -7.73 -12.77
CA THR A 145 -11.63 -8.98 -13.20
C THR A 145 -12.89 -9.27 -12.41
N ARG A 146 -12.86 -9.07 -11.08
CA ARG A 146 -14.04 -9.22 -10.22
C ARG A 146 -15.14 -8.22 -10.58
N MET A 147 -14.79 -6.96 -10.87
CA MET A 147 -15.74 -5.94 -11.30
C MET A 147 -16.35 -6.25 -12.68
N ALA A 148 -15.54 -6.77 -13.61
CA ALA A 148 -16.05 -7.21 -14.92
C ALA A 148 -17.01 -8.39 -14.77
N ALA A 149 -16.69 -9.38 -13.92
CA ALA A 149 -17.57 -10.51 -13.62
C ALA A 149 -18.89 -10.05 -12.96
N ALA A 150 -18.81 -9.10 -12.02
CA ALA A 150 -19.93 -8.47 -11.34
C ALA A 150 -20.91 -7.72 -12.26
N ARG A 151 -20.39 -7.23 -13.39
CA ARG A 151 -21.18 -6.58 -14.45
C ARG A 151 -21.92 -7.58 -15.32
N SER A 152 -21.32 -8.75 -15.57
CA SER A 152 -21.91 -9.80 -16.42
C SER A 152 -22.88 -10.74 -15.71
N ALA A 153 -22.96 -10.68 -14.37
CA ALA A 153 -23.83 -11.49 -13.52
C ALA A 153 -25.18 -10.80 -13.26
#